data_AF-A0A518HSG7-F1
#
_entry.id   AF-A0A518HSG7-F1
#
_cell.length_a   1.000
_cell.length_b   1.000
_cell.length_c   1.000
_cell.angle_alpha   90.00
_cell.angle_beta   90.00
_cell.angle_gamma   90.00
#
_symmetry.space_group_name_H-M   'P 1'
#
loop_
_entity.id
_entity.type
_entity.pdbx_description
1 polymer ?
#
loop_
_entity_poly.entity_id
_entity_poly.type
_entity_poly.pdbx_seq_one_letter_code
_entity_poly.pdbx_strand_id
1 'polypeptide(L)'
;MSARVSHSLIDPIISPKLQSLYPHLGIPSGFPPEGIVLMGHVSAILGAVGLAFSTTYWWAGIIGAAGIVGNHLADCVDGTHARRTGQCRNGGELLDHFTDPLSFAYYLIGIGVACGRLDLAIVAVVCLFAIAVLTNIKAKLVGEFTLSRFGPTEFKTLLSLIGIATAALFWIPQSIVTPGQFLLFTYAALIVAGLVQLPIQLVRSVKEVNQRGAAPDTTEWQLK
;
A
#
# COMPACT_ATOMS: atom_id res chain seq x y z
N MET A 1 8.74 -18.78 13.49
CA MET A 1 8.68 -17.80 12.38
C MET A 1 7.44 -18.12 11.59
N SER A 2 6.55 -17.14 11.38
CA SER A 2 5.41 -17.32 10.49
C SER A 2 5.90 -17.55 9.07
N ALA A 3 5.31 -18.50 8.34
CA ALA A 3 5.61 -18.64 6.93
C ALA A 3 5.09 -17.39 6.18
N ARG A 4 5.92 -16.81 5.31
CA ARG A 4 5.53 -15.70 4.42
C ARG A 4 5.21 -16.30 3.06
N VAL A 5 3.95 -16.22 2.65
CA VAL A 5 3.49 -16.77 1.36
C VAL A 5 2.89 -15.64 0.54
N SER A 6 3.47 -15.38 -0.63
CA SER A 6 2.96 -14.38 -1.56
C SER A 6 2.25 -15.04 -2.73
N HIS A 7 0.99 -14.66 -2.95
CA HIS A 7 0.24 -15.01 -4.16
C HIS A 7 0.12 -13.83 -5.14
N SER A 8 0.86 -12.75 -4.91
CA SER A 8 0.83 -11.55 -5.75
C SER A 8 1.15 -11.89 -7.20
N LEU A 9 0.43 -11.24 -8.11
CA LEU A 9 0.53 -11.45 -9.55
C LEU A 9 1.75 -10.76 -10.15
N ILE A 10 2.09 -9.57 -9.65
CA ILE A 10 3.14 -8.73 -10.25
C ILE A 10 4.38 -8.59 -9.37
N ASP A 11 4.28 -8.83 -8.07
CA ASP A 11 5.40 -8.76 -7.12
C ASP A 11 6.59 -9.65 -7.52
N PRO A 12 6.41 -10.89 -8.02
CA PRO A 12 7.53 -11.71 -8.50
C PRO A 12 8.34 -11.08 -9.64
N ILE A 13 7.77 -10.09 -10.34
CA ILE A 13 8.41 -9.39 -11.47
C ILE A 13 8.97 -8.03 -11.02
N ILE A 14 8.22 -7.29 -10.21
CA ILE A 14 8.56 -5.91 -9.83
C ILE A 14 9.58 -5.89 -8.68
N SER A 15 9.34 -6.62 -7.61
CA SER A 15 10.14 -6.51 -6.37
C SER A 15 11.59 -6.94 -6.57
N PRO A 16 11.92 -8.01 -7.32
CA PRO A 16 13.31 -8.31 -7.65
C PRO A 16 14.03 -7.21 -8.43
N LYS A 17 13.31 -6.49 -9.31
CA LYS A 17 13.88 -5.36 -10.07
C LYS A 17 14.11 -4.13 -9.21
N LEU A 18 13.23 -3.86 -8.24
CA LEU A 18 13.44 -2.78 -7.28
C LEU A 18 14.59 -3.12 -6.32
N GLN A 19 14.65 -4.36 -5.84
CA GLN A 19 15.73 -4.85 -4.99
C GLN A 19 17.08 -4.87 -5.70
N SER A 20 17.12 -5.10 -7.02
CA SER A 20 18.39 -5.06 -7.78
C SER A 20 19.00 -3.66 -7.85
N LEU A 21 18.23 -2.60 -7.55
CA LEU A 21 18.75 -1.24 -7.43
C LEU A 21 19.53 -1.02 -6.13
N TYR A 22 19.34 -1.85 -5.11
CA TYR A 22 19.97 -1.70 -3.79
C TYR A 22 21.48 -1.40 -3.83
N PRO A 23 22.32 -2.12 -4.60
CA PRO A 23 23.76 -1.85 -4.65
C PRO A 23 24.10 -0.47 -5.22
N HIS A 24 23.21 0.10 -6.05
CA HIS A 24 23.41 1.40 -6.71
C HIS A 24 22.94 2.58 -5.85
N LEU A 25 22.16 2.34 -4.79
CA LEU A 25 21.65 3.40 -3.91
C LEU A 25 22.70 3.93 -2.93
N GLY A 26 23.84 3.24 -2.77
CA GLY A 26 24.95 3.71 -1.93
C GLY A 26 24.60 3.86 -0.44
N ILE A 27 23.61 3.12 0.07
CA ILE A 27 23.14 3.22 1.45
C ILE A 27 24.26 2.74 2.40
N PRO A 28 24.75 3.58 3.34
CA PRO A 28 25.80 3.19 4.28
C PRO A 28 25.36 2.01 5.16
N SER A 29 26.26 1.09 5.49
CA SER A 29 25.93 -0.10 6.29
C SER A 29 25.46 0.19 7.71
N GLY A 30 25.83 1.35 8.27
CA GLY A 30 25.39 1.83 9.57
C GLY A 30 24.09 2.65 9.55
N PHE A 31 23.51 2.87 8.37
CA PHE A 31 22.21 3.54 8.28
C PHE A 31 21.11 2.59 8.79
N PRO A 32 20.18 3.05 9.64
CA PRO A 32 19.13 2.19 10.15
C PRO A 32 18.08 1.88 9.07
N PRO A 33 17.59 0.62 8.94
CA PRO A 33 16.48 0.28 8.06
C PRO A 33 15.22 1.14 8.31
N GLU A 34 14.96 1.52 9.56
CA GLU A 34 13.86 2.41 9.93
C GLU A 34 13.98 3.80 9.30
N GLY A 35 15.21 4.25 9.01
CA GLY A 35 15.46 5.46 8.23
C GLY A 35 15.03 5.32 6.77
N ILE A 36 15.14 4.11 6.19
CA ILE A 36 14.67 3.81 4.83
C ILE A 36 13.13 3.83 4.81
N VAL A 37 12.49 3.23 5.82
CA VAL A 37 11.03 3.29 6.00
C VAL A 37 10.54 4.75 6.06
N LEU A 38 11.23 5.61 6.83
CA LEU A 38 10.92 7.04 6.91
C LEU A 38 11.04 7.73 5.55
N MET A 39 12.10 7.45 4.79
CA MET A 39 12.25 8.00 3.43
C MET A 39 11.13 7.52 2.50
N GLY A 40 10.69 6.26 2.63
CA GLY A 40 9.52 5.73 1.96
C GLY A 40 8.27 6.54 2.28
N HIS A 41 8.05 6.84 3.56
CA HIS A 41 6.92 7.65 4.02
C HIS A 41 6.94 9.09 3.50
N VAL A 42 8.11 9.73 3.45
CA VAL A 42 8.25 11.05 2.83
C VAL A 42 7.88 10.97 1.34
N SER A 43 8.33 9.92 0.64
CA SER A 43 7.94 9.65 -0.75
C SER A 43 6.43 9.41 -0.90
N ALA A 44 5.81 8.72 0.07
CA ALA A 44 4.36 8.51 0.09
C ALA A 44 3.58 9.81 0.26
N ILE A 45 4.04 10.70 1.15
CA ILE A 45 3.44 12.03 1.33
C ILE A 45 3.57 12.85 0.04
N LEU A 46 4.74 12.84 -0.62
CA LEU A 46 4.93 13.48 -1.93
C LEU A 46 3.97 12.90 -2.98
N GLY A 47 3.78 11.58 -2.97
CA GLY A 47 2.84 10.89 -3.83
C GLY A 47 1.40 11.36 -3.61
N ALA A 48 0.98 11.47 -2.34
CA ALA A 48 -0.35 11.96 -1.97
C ALA A 48 -0.57 13.42 -2.35
N VAL A 49 0.41 14.29 -2.12
CA VAL A 49 0.35 15.71 -2.53
C VAL A 49 0.30 15.82 -4.05
N GLY A 50 1.12 15.06 -4.78
CA GLY A 50 1.05 15.02 -6.24
C GLY A 50 -0.32 14.59 -6.75
N LEU A 51 -0.90 13.53 -6.15
CA LEU A 51 -2.26 13.10 -6.47
C LEU A 51 -3.31 14.17 -6.15
N ALA A 52 -3.19 14.89 -5.03
CA ALA A 52 -4.10 15.97 -4.63
C ALA A 52 -4.21 17.11 -5.64
N PHE A 53 -3.12 17.41 -6.34
CA PHE A 53 -3.08 18.45 -7.38
C PHE A 53 -3.17 17.88 -8.81
N SER A 54 -3.34 16.57 -8.97
CA SER A 54 -3.26 15.88 -10.28
C SER A 54 -4.34 16.29 -11.27
N THR A 55 -5.48 16.82 -10.82
CA THR A 55 -6.55 17.34 -11.68
C THR A 55 -6.38 18.81 -12.03
N THR A 56 -5.45 19.50 -11.36
CA THR A 56 -5.14 20.93 -11.59
C THR A 56 -3.90 21.09 -12.47
N TYR A 57 -2.86 20.29 -12.23
CA TYR A 57 -1.60 20.36 -12.95
C TYR A 57 -1.19 18.99 -13.48
N TRP A 58 -0.92 18.88 -14.78
CA TRP A 58 -0.52 17.62 -15.42
C TRP A 58 0.69 16.97 -14.74
N TRP A 59 1.69 17.77 -14.35
CA TRP A 59 2.93 17.27 -13.75
C TRP A 59 2.69 16.72 -12.34
N ALA A 60 1.63 17.16 -11.65
CA ALA A 60 1.34 16.69 -10.30
C ALA A 60 0.94 15.21 -10.28
N GLY A 61 0.25 14.72 -11.33
CA GLY A 61 0.00 13.28 -11.51
C GLY A 61 1.28 12.46 -11.67
N ILE A 62 2.30 13.03 -12.32
CA ILE A 62 3.63 12.40 -12.46
C ILE A 62 4.39 12.39 -11.12
N ILE A 63 4.35 13.49 -10.36
CA ILE A 63 4.89 13.52 -8.99
C ILE A 63 4.17 12.52 -8.09
N GLY A 64 2.85 12.39 -8.25
CA GLY A 64 2.04 11.39 -7.55
C GLY A 64 2.55 9.97 -7.80
N ALA A 65 2.70 9.61 -9.07
CA ALA A 65 3.24 8.33 -9.50
C ALA A 65 4.67 8.08 -9.01
N ALA A 66 5.56 9.07 -9.18
CA ALA A 66 6.95 8.97 -8.74
C ALA A 66 7.06 8.79 -7.22
N GLY A 67 6.23 9.48 -6.43
CA GLY A 67 6.18 9.32 -4.98
C GLY A 67 5.75 7.92 -4.55
N ILE A 68 4.75 7.34 -5.22
CA ILE A 68 4.31 5.95 -4.97
C ILE A 68 5.42 4.94 -5.32
N VAL A 69 6.09 5.13 -6.46
CA VAL A 69 7.21 4.26 -6.88
C VAL A 69 8.38 4.39 -5.90
N GLY A 70 8.71 5.60 -5.44
CA GLY A 70 9.76 5.81 -4.45
C GLY A 70 9.44 5.16 -3.10
N ASN A 71 8.19 5.21 -2.66
CA ASN A 71 7.75 4.49 -1.46
C ASN A 71 7.87 2.98 -1.62
N HIS A 72 7.48 2.44 -2.78
CA HIS A 72 7.61 1.02 -3.09
C HIS A 72 9.07 0.56 -3.18
N LEU A 73 9.95 1.41 -3.73
CA LEU A 73 11.38 1.14 -3.73
C LEU A 73 11.94 1.05 -2.32
N ALA A 74 11.58 1.99 -1.43
CA ALA A 74 12.02 1.98 -0.04
C ALA A 74 11.59 0.70 0.70
N ASP A 75 10.32 0.31 0.54
CA ASP A 75 9.70 -0.93 1.08
C ASP A 75 10.39 -2.21 0.54
N CYS A 76 10.83 -2.23 -0.71
CA CYS A 76 11.62 -3.36 -1.23
C CYS A 76 13.06 -3.40 -0.65
N VAL A 77 13.61 -2.22 -0.36
CA VAL A 77 15.02 -2.02 -0.03
C VAL A 77 15.29 -2.12 1.47
N ASP A 78 14.37 -1.72 2.35
CA ASP A 78 14.58 -1.70 3.79
C ASP A 78 14.90 -3.09 4.37
N GLY A 79 14.14 -4.13 4.01
CA GLY A 79 14.34 -5.50 4.44
C GLY A 79 15.59 -6.09 3.79
N THR A 80 15.88 -5.70 2.55
CA THR A 80 17.13 -6.07 1.87
C THR A 80 18.34 -5.50 2.59
N HIS A 81 18.26 -4.23 2.99
CA HIS A 81 19.29 -3.56 3.77
C HIS A 81 19.46 -4.25 5.13
N ALA A 82 18.36 -4.42 5.88
CA ALA A 82 18.38 -5.06 7.19
C ALA A 82 19.03 -6.45 7.17
N ARG A 83 18.72 -7.28 6.17
CA ARG A 83 19.33 -8.61 6.00
C ARG A 83 20.81 -8.53 5.66
N ARG A 84 21.21 -7.60 4.78
CA ARG A 84 22.60 -7.46 4.34
C ARG A 84 23.52 -6.82 5.38
N THR A 85 22.98 -6.01 6.27
CA THR A 85 23.74 -5.31 7.32
C THR A 85 23.61 -5.94 8.70
N GLY A 86 22.82 -7.00 8.84
CA GLY A 86 22.61 -7.68 10.13
C GLY A 86 21.77 -6.89 11.12
N GLN A 87 20.90 -5.99 10.63
CA GLN A 87 20.09 -5.08 11.46
C GLN A 87 18.63 -5.51 11.64
N CYS A 88 18.26 -6.74 11.25
CA CYS A 88 16.91 -7.28 11.43
C CYS A 88 16.48 -7.30 12.90
N ARG A 89 15.33 -6.70 13.22
CA ARG A 89 14.76 -6.63 14.57
C ARG A 89 13.24 -6.52 14.54
N ASN A 90 12.58 -6.97 15.61
CA ASN A 90 11.12 -6.95 15.73
C ASN A 90 10.53 -5.53 15.61
N GLY A 91 11.22 -4.50 16.12
CA GLY A 91 10.78 -3.11 16.00
C GLY A 91 10.74 -2.62 14.56
N GLY A 92 11.69 -3.05 13.72
CA GLY A 92 11.69 -2.72 12.29
C GLY A 92 10.56 -3.41 11.55
N GLU A 93 10.29 -4.68 11.87
CA GLU A 93 9.15 -5.42 11.30
C GLU A 93 7.81 -4.79 11.71
N LEU A 94 7.66 -4.34 12.96
CA LEU A 94 6.46 -3.63 13.41
C LEU A 94 6.26 -2.31 12.66
N LEU A 95 7.34 -1.53 12.52
CA LEU A 95 7.28 -0.23 11.87
C LEU A 95 6.91 -0.37 10.38
N ASP A 96 7.55 -1.29 9.67
CA ASP A 96 7.25 -1.62 8.28
C ASP A 96 5.75 -1.95 8.09
N HIS A 97 5.25 -2.97 8.79
CA HIS A 97 3.84 -3.40 8.68
C HIS A 97 2.83 -2.35 9.14
N PHE A 98 3.16 -1.50 10.12
CA PHE A 98 2.26 -0.45 10.59
C PHE A 98 2.15 0.70 9.58
N THR A 99 3.25 1.04 8.96
CA THR A 99 3.37 2.23 8.12
C THR A 99 2.89 1.97 6.68
N ASP A 100 2.87 0.71 6.23
CA ASP A 100 2.45 0.33 4.89
C ASP A 100 0.98 0.71 4.56
N PRO A 101 -0.03 0.36 5.40
CA PRO A 101 -1.42 0.82 5.19
C PRO A 101 -1.57 2.34 5.29
N LEU A 102 -0.71 2.99 6.08
CA LEU A 102 -0.75 4.43 6.27
C LEU A 102 -0.36 5.18 4.98
N SER A 103 0.64 4.67 4.25
CA SER A 103 1.01 5.19 2.92
C SER A 103 -0.16 5.14 1.93
N PHE A 104 -0.91 4.04 1.91
CA PHE A 104 -2.11 3.95 1.07
C PHE A 104 -3.19 4.95 1.47
N ALA A 105 -3.39 5.17 2.77
CA ALA A 105 -4.34 6.17 3.26
C ALA A 105 -3.99 7.57 2.73
N TYR A 106 -2.71 7.95 2.71
CA TYR A 106 -2.27 9.23 2.14
C TYR A 106 -2.68 9.36 0.67
N TYR A 107 -2.41 8.35 -0.16
CA TYR A 107 -2.76 8.38 -1.59
C TYR A 107 -4.27 8.50 -1.81
N LEU A 108 -5.06 7.74 -1.05
CA LEU A 108 -6.52 7.78 -1.16
C LEU A 108 -7.09 9.13 -0.73
N ILE A 109 -6.53 9.75 0.31
CA ILE A 109 -6.89 11.11 0.73
C ILE A 109 -6.52 12.11 -0.37
N GLY A 110 -5.31 12.01 -0.94
CA GLY A 110 -4.87 12.85 -2.04
C GLY A 110 -5.83 12.81 -3.23
N ILE A 111 -6.23 11.61 -3.67
CA ILE A 111 -7.23 11.46 -4.74
C ILE A 111 -8.58 12.07 -4.35
N GLY A 112 -9.02 11.88 -3.10
CA GLY A 112 -10.24 12.51 -2.59
C GLY A 112 -10.21 14.04 -2.64
N VAL A 113 -9.06 14.64 -2.30
CA VAL A 113 -8.84 16.10 -2.43
C VAL A 113 -8.94 16.53 -3.89
N ALA A 114 -8.26 15.84 -4.80
CA ALA A 114 -8.25 16.16 -6.23
C ALA A 114 -9.64 16.08 -6.89
N CYS A 115 -10.49 15.20 -6.35
CA CYS A 115 -11.88 15.02 -6.77
C CYS A 115 -12.87 15.97 -6.07
N GLY A 116 -12.45 16.69 -5.02
CA GLY A 116 -13.36 17.45 -4.16
C GLY A 116 -14.33 16.56 -3.37
N ARG A 117 -13.96 15.31 -3.09
CA ARG A 117 -14.80 14.27 -2.47
C ARG A 117 -14.10 13.62 -1.25
N LEU A 118 -13.89 14.41 -0.20
CA LEU A 118 -13.33 13.92 1.06
C LEU A 118 -14.25 12.91 1.77
N ASP A 119 -15.55 12.98 1.52
CA ASP A 119 -16.52 11.96 1.93
C ASP A 119 -16.17 10.58 1.36
N LEU A 120 -15.83 10.51 0.08
CA LEU A 120 -15.37 9.27 -0.55
C LEU A 120 -14.00 8.83 -0.02
N ALA A 121 -13.12 9.76 0.32
CA ALA A 121 -11.84 9.44 0.96
C ALA A 121 -12.00 8.78 2.32
N ILE A 122 -12.94 9.25 3.14
CA ILE A 122 -13.25 8.61 4.41
C ILE A 122 -13.69 7.16 4.17
N VAL A 123 -14.60 6.92 3.22
CA VAL A 123 -15.04 5.56 2.87
C VAL A 123 -13.87 4.69 2.39
N ALA A 124 -13.02 5.21 1.51
CA ALA A 124 -11.87 4.51 0.98
C ALA A 124 -10.87 4.11 2.07
N VAL A 125 -10.54 5.05 2.97
CA VAL A 125 -9.62 4.83 4.09
C VAL A 125 -10.18 3.84 5.11
N VAL A 126 -11.47 3.93 5.44
CA VAL A 126 -12.14 2.96 6.33
C VAL A 126 -12.11 1.56 5.71
N CYS A 127 -12.42 1.44 4.42
CA CYS A 127 -12.37 0.16 3.72
C CYS A 127 -10.95 -0.42 3.69
N LEU A 128 -9.94 0.41 3.39
CA LEU A 128 -8.54 0.03 3.42
C LEU A 128 -8.10 -0.49 4.79
N PHE A 129 -8.39 0.26 5.87
CA PHE A 129 -8.02 -0.16 7.21
C PHE A 129 -8.78 -1.40 7.68
N ALA A 130 -10.05 -1.57 7.29
CA ALA A 130 -10.78 -2.80 7.57
C ALA A 130 -10.11 -4.03 6.92
N ILE A 131 -9.63 -3.90 5.68
CA ILE A 131 -8.85 -4.96 5.01
C ILE A 131 -7.51 -5.18 5.72
N ALA A 132 -6.78 -4.12 6.06
CA ALA A 132 -5.49 -4.23 6.75
C ALA A 132 -5.62 -4.91 8.14
N VAL A 133 -6.63 -4.52 8.92
CA VAL A 133 -6.93 -5.13 10.22
C VAL A 133 -7.29 -6.61 10.05
N LEU A 134 -8.16 -6.95 9.08
CA LEU A 134 -8.52 -8.33 8.79
C LEU A 134 -7.29 -9.18 8.45
N THR A 135 -6.40 -8.69 7.58
CA THR A 135 -5.16 -9.37 7.20
C THR A 135 -4.27 -9.63 8.41
N ASN A 136 -4.08 -8.63 9.28
CA ASN A 136 -3.26 -8.76 10.49
C ASN A 136 -3.86 -9.72 11.52
N ILE A 137 -5.17 -9.65 11.78
CA ILE A 137 -5.86 -10.57 12.68
C ILE A 137 -5.75 -12.00 12.16
N LYS A 138 -6.01 -12.22 10.87
CA LYS A 138 -5.88 -13.54 10.25
C LYS A 138 -4.46 -14.08 10.38
N ALA A 139 -3.45 -13.27 10.07
CA ALA A 139 -2.05 -13.67 10.18
C ALA A 139 -1.67 -14.06 11.61
N LYS A 140 -2.18 -13.34 12.62
CA LYS A 140 -2.01 -13.69 14.03
C LYS A 140 -2.65 -15.03 14.39
N LEU A 141 -3.87 -15.30 13.92
CA LEU A 141 -4.62 -16.51 14.26
C LEU A 141 -4.12 -17.78 13.55
N VAL A 142 -3.65 -17.63 12.30
CA VAL A 142 -3.16 -18.76 11.48
C VAL A 142 -1.66 -18.98 11.65
N GLY A 143 -0.91 -17.96 12.08
CA GLY A 143 0.55 -18.02 12.17
C GLY A 143 1.25 -17.92 10.80
N GLU A 144 0.55 -17.51 9.75
CA GLU A 144 1.07 -17.32 8.40
C GLU A 144 0.68 -15.94 7.87
N PHE A 145 1.64 -15.20 7.32
CA PHE A 145 1.36 -13.94 6.64
C PHE A 145 1.21 -14.22 5.15
N THR A 146 -0.01 -14.04 4.63
CA THR A 146 -0.38 -14.36 3.25
C THR A 146 -0.73 -13.09 2.49
N LEU A 147 -0.04 -12.84 1.37
CA LEU A 147 -0.42 -11.78 0.44
C LEU A 147 -1.40 -12.31 -0.60
N SER A 148 -2.52 -11.60 -0.78
CA SER A 148 -3.52 -11.90 -1.80
C SER A 148 -2.97 -11.68 -3.22
N ARG A 149 -3.65 -12.25 -4.22
CA ARG A 149 -3.32 -12.03 -5.64
C ARG A 149 -3.33 -10.56 -6.05
N PHE A 150 -4.28 -9.80 -5.49
CA PHE A 150 -4.30 -8.35 -5.56
C PHE A 150 -3.97 -7.84 -4.17
N GLY A 151 -2.70 -7.52 -3.95
CA GLY A 151 -2.14 -7.08 -2.69
C GLY A 151 -1.53 -5.68 -2.79
N PRO A 152 -0.62 -5.32 -1.86
CA PRO A 152 -0.01 -4.01 -1.81
C PRO A 152 0.72 -3.62 -3.11
N THR A 153 1.48 -4.54 -3.70
CA THR A 153 2.25 -4.31 -4.92
C THR A 153 1.34 -3.97 -6.11
N GLU A 154 0.27 -4.74 -6.32
CA GLU A 154 -0.75 -4.45 -7.35
C GLU A 154 -1.40 -3.09 -7.11
N PHE A 155 -1.73 -2.78 -5.86
CA PHE A 155 -2.42 -1.54 -5.55
C PHE A 155 -1.53 -0.31 -5.71
N LYS A 156 -0.26 -0.35 -5.25
CA LYS A 156 0.75 0.71 -5.51
C LYS A 156 0.91 0.94 -7.01
N THR A 157 1.01 -0.15 -7.79
CA THR A 157 1.15 -0.07 -9.26
C THR A 157 -0.07 0.56 -9.91
N LEU A 158 -1.28 0.14 -9.52
CA LEU A 158 -2.52 0.70 -10.04
C LEU A 158 -2.66 2.20 -9.74
N LEU A 159 -2.38 2.62 -8.52
CA LEU A 159 -2.43 4.04 -8.13
C LEU A 159 -1.40 4.87 -8.89
N SER A 160 -0.19 4.34 -9.11
CA SER A 160 0.83 4.99 -9.93
C SER A 160 0.37 5.14 -11.39
N LEU A 161 -0.27 4.11 -11.96
CA LEU A 161 -0.83 4.17 -13.31
C LEU A 161 -1.98 5.16 -13.42
N ILE A 162 -2.82 5.26 -12.39
CA ILE A 162 -3.88 6.28 -12.33
C ILE A 162 -3.27 7.68 -12.35
N GLY A 163 -2.22 7.94 -11.56
CA GLY A 163 -1.51 9.23 -11.57
C GLY A 163 -0.97 9.60 -12.95
N ILE A 164 -0.32 8.63 -13.64
CA ILE A 164 0.21 8.81 -15.00
C ILE A 164 -0.93 9.02 -16.01
N ALA A 165 -2.02 8.26 -15.92
CA ALA A 165 -3.17 8.38 -16.82
C ALA A 165 -3.86 9.74 -16.66
N THR A 166 -4.08 10.19 -15.42
CA THR A 166 -4.62 11.53 -15.13
C THR A 166 -3.74 12.63 -15.72
N ALA A 167 -2.41 12.50 -15.61
CA ALA A 167 -1.47 13.43 -16.24
C ALA A 167 -1.54 13.42 -17.77
N ALA A 168 -1.62 12.24 -18.38
CA ALA A 168 -1.71 12.06 -19.83
C ALA A 168 -2.97 12.71 -20.42
N LEU A 169 -4.07 12.71 -19.67
CA LEU A 169 -5.33 13.30 -20.12
C LEU A 169 -5.22 14.79 -20.43
N PHE A 170 -4.32 15.56 -19.79
CA PHE A 170 -4.11 16.98 -20.12
C PHE A 170 -3.65 17.21 -21.57
N TRP A 171 -3.13 16.17 -22.23
CA TRP A 171 -2.63 16.23 -23.61
C TRP A 171 -3.65 15.70 -24.63
N ILE A 172 -4.86 15.34 -24.19
CA ILE A 172 -5.96 14.83 -25.03
C ILE A 172 -7.11 15.86 -25.02
N PRO A 173 -7.90 15.98 -26.11
CA PRO A 173 -9.07 16.86 -26.13
C PRO A 173 -10.04 16.63 -24.96
N GLN A 174 -10.18 17.66 -24.12
CA GLN A 174 -10.98 17.65 -22.88
C GLN A 174 -12.50 17.58 -23.11
N SER A 175 -12.94 17.69 -24.37
CA SER A 175 -14.34 17.54 -24.77
C SER A 175 -14.86 16.10 -24.63
N ILE A 176 -13.96 15.11 -24.54
CA ILE A 176 -14.32 13.70 -24.38
C ILE A 176 -14.36 13.33 -22.90
N VAL A 177 -13.26 13.59 -22.19
CA VAL A 177 -13.11 13.29 -20.76
C VAL A 177 -12.10 14.25 -20.14
N THR A 178 -12.42 14.78 -18.97
CA THR A 178 -11.50 15.59 -18.18
C THR A 178 -10.71 14.74 -17.18
N PRO A 179 -9.48 15.15 -16.76
CA PRO A 179 -8.73 14.52 -15.69
C PRO A 179 -9.58 14.31 -14.42
N GLY A 180 -10.39 15.31 -14.05
CA GLY A 180 -11.30 15.22 -12.90
C GLY A 180 -12.37 14.15 -13.05
N GLN A 181 -13.04 14.06 -14.21
CA GLN A 181 -14.05 13.02 -14.47
C GLN A 181 -13.44 11.61 -14.47
N PHE A 182 -12.29 11.44 -15.12
CA PHE A 182 -11.57 10.18 -15.14
C PHE A 182 -11.14 9.74 -13.72
N LEU A 183 -10.53 10.66 -12.96
CA LEU A 183 -10.05 10.36 -11.63
C LEU A 183 -11.22 10.03 -10.68
N LEU A 184 -12.31 10.79 -10.74
CA LEU A 184 -13.50 10.51 -9.92
C LEU A 184 -14.12 9.15 -10.26
N PHE A 185 -14.26 8.83 -11.55
CA PHE A 185 -14.81 7.55 -12.00
C PHE A 185 -13.95 6.38 -11.54
N THR A 186 -12.64 6.43 -11.79
CA THR A 186 -11.70 5.38 -11.38
C THR A 186 -11.63 5.23 -9.87
N TYR A 187 -11.67 6.33 -9.13
CA TYR A 187 -11.70 6.34 -7.67
C TYR A 187 -12.98 5.72 -7.11
N ALA A 188 -14.15 6.08 -7.64
CA ALA A 188 -15.42 5.46 -7.25
C ALA A 188 -15.42 3.96 -7.56
N ALA A 189 -14.92 3.54 -8.72
CA ALA A 189 -14.79 2.13 -9.08
C ALA A 189 -13.86 1.37 -8.12
N LEU A 190 -12.73 1.97 -7.72
CA LEU A 190 -11.82 1.41 -6.72
C LEU A 190 -12.50 1.22 -5.36
N ILE A 191 -13.25 2.22 -4.90
CA ILE A 191 -13.99 2.15 -3.63
C ILE A 191 -15.03 1.03 -3.69
N VAL A 192 -15.82 0.95 -4.76
CA VAL A 192 -16.82 -0.11 -4.94
C VAL A 192 -16.15 -1.49 -4.97
N ALA A 193 -15.03 -1.64 -5.69
CA ALA A 193 -14.27 -2.90 -5.72
C ALA A 193 -13.78 -3.28 -4.31
N GLY A 194 -13.25 -2.33 -3.55
CA GLY A 194 -12.83 -2.55 -2.16
C GLY A 194 -13.99 -2.99 -1.26
N LEU A 195 -15.13 -2.28 -1.34
CA LEU A 195 -16.33 -2.59 -0.55
C LEU A 195 -16.93 -3.96 -0.89
N VAL A 196 -16.83 -4.41 -2.13
CA VAL A 196 -17.23 -5.77 -2.55
C VAL A 196 -16.19 -6.80 -2.10
N GLN A 197 -14.91 -6.49 -2.19
CA GLN A 197 -13.82 -7.41 -1.85
C GLN A 197 -13.73 -7.66 -0.34
N LEU A 198 -14.01 -6.66 0.51
CA LEU A 198 -13.94 -6.78 1.97
C LEU A 198 -14.80 -7.94 2.54
N PRO A 199 -16.12 -8.04 2.29
CA PRO A 199 -16.93 -9.15 2.80
C PRO A 199 -16.50 -10.50 2.22
N ILE A 200 -16.07 -10.54 0.94
CA ILE A 200 -15.54 -11.77 0.33
C ILE A 200 -14.27 -12.23 1.07
N GLN A 201 -13.35 -11.30 1.36
CA GLN A 201 -12.14 -11.59 2.12
C GLN A 201 -12.45 -12.02 3.55
N LEU A 202 -13.42 -11.40 4.20
CA LEU A 202 -13.86 -11.79 5.54
C LEU A 202 -14.35 -13.24 5.56
N VAL A 203 -15.27 -13.60 4.66
CA VAL A 203 -15.79 -14.97 4.57
C VAL A 203 -14.69 -15.98 4.30
N ARG A 204 -13.74 -15.66 3.40
CA ARG A 204 -12.59 -16.54 3.12
C ARG A 204 -11.68 -16.67 4.34
N SER A 205 -11.41 -15.58 5.04
CA SER A 205 -10.56 -15.56 6.23
C SER A 205 -11.18 -16.37 7.37
N VAL A 206 -12.50 -16.28 7.59
CA VAL A 206 -13.21 -17.10 8.58
C VAL A 206 -13.08 -18.58 8.25
N LYS A 207 -13.25 -18.98 6.98
CA LYS A 207 -13.08 -20.37 6.56
C LYS A 207 -11.65 -20.86 6.80
N GLU A 208 -10.66 -20.05 6.45
CA GLU A 208 -9.25 -20.39 6.62
C GLU A 208 -8.86 -20.51 8.10
N VAL A 209 -9.29 -19.57 8.94
CA VAL A 209 -9.08 -19.61 10.40
C VAL A 209 -9.74 -20.85 11.01
N ASN A 210 -10.97 -21.19 10.63
CA ASN A 210 -11.63 -22.39 11.15
C ASN A 210 -10.95 -23.70 10.69
N GLN A 211 -10.22 -23.69 9.58
CA GLN A 211 -9.51 -24.86 9.06
C GLN A 211 -8.10 -25.02 9.66
N ARG A 212 -7.44 -23.91 10.03
CA ARG A 212 -6.00 -23.90 10.36
C ARG A 212 -5.66 -23.27 11.71
N GLY A 213 -6.55 -22.44 12.26
CA GLY A 213 -6.31 -21.67 13.46
C GLY A 213 -6.17 -22.54 14.71
N ALA A 214 -5.40 -22.03 15.68
CA ALA A 214 -5.37 -22.62 17.01
C ALA A 214 -6.75 -22.50 17.69
N ALA A 215 -6.95 -23.27 18.77
CA ALA A 215 -8.11 -23.07 19.63
C ALA A 215 -8.22 -21.59 20.05
N PRO A 216 -9.43 -21.02 20.08
CA PRO A 216 -9.62 -19.63 20.45
C PRO A 216 -9.05 -19.38 21.86
N ASP A 217 -8.42 -18.22 22.04
CA ASP A 217 -7.94 -17.79 23.35
C ASP A 217 -9.15 -17.46 24.24
N THR A 218 -9.40 -18.31 25.24
CA THR A 218 -10.48 -18.14 26.22
C THR A 218 -9.94 -17.69 27.58
N THR A 219 -8.68 -17.24 27.65
CA THR A 219 -8.09 -16.77 28.91
C THR A 219 -8.68 -15.43 29.32
N GLU A 220 -8.91 -15.25 30.62
CA GLU A 220 -9.34 -13.96 31.16
C GLU A 220 -8.20 -12.93 31.16
N TRP A 221 -8.55 -11.66 31.09
CA TRP A 221 -7.58 -10.57 31.18
C TRP A 221 -6.82 -10.61 32.51
N GLN A 222 -5.50 -10.78 32.44
CA GLN A 222 -4.65 -10.66 33.63
C GLN A 222 -4.46 -9.18 33.97
N LEU A 223 -5.04 -8.74 35.09
CA LEU A 223 -4.75 -7.44 35.67
C LEU A 223 -3.32 -7.49 36.26
N LYS A 224 -2.43 -6.65 35.73
CA LYS A 224 -1.05 -6.45 36.24
C LYS A 224 -0.92 -5.12 36.93
#